data_AF-A0AAQ4EWY0-F1
#
_entry.id   AF-A0AAQ4EWY0-F1
#
_cell.length_a   1.000
_cell.length_b   1.000
_cell.length_c   1.000
_cell.angle_alpha   90.00
_cell.angle_beta   90.00
_cell.angle_gamma   90.00
#
_symmetry.space_group_name_H-M   'P 1'
#
loop_
_entity.id
_entity.type
_entity.pdbx_description
1 polymer ?
#
loop_
_entity_poly.entity_id
_entity_poly.type
_entity_poly.pdbx_seq_one_letter_code
_entity_poly.pdbx_strand_id
1 'polypeptide(L)'
;MKSFARLALLTVIAFAVSWTATLAKKESGTTCEPDLSSSEIGDRALCPYTRTLDRDPDRFPPEIATVHCNCVESLCGDVGDFRCHEVKEKLLVNYPAQRRNSSVEVTTACICVA
;
A
#
# COMPACT_ATOMS: atom_id res chain seq x y z
N MET A 1 -21.63 24.43 -70.90
CA MET A 1 -22.83 23.76 -71.43
C MET A 1 -22.61 22.26 -71.38
N LYS A 2 -23.54 21.53 -70.75
CA LYS A 2 -23.78 20.07 -70.79
C LYS A 2 -22.70 19.16 -70.17
N SER A 3 -23.00 18.06 -69.49
CA SER A 3 -24.22 17.54 -68.89
C SER A 3 -23.81 16.23 -68.20
N PHE A 4 -24.15 16.09 -66.92
CA PHE A 4 -24.68 14.92 -66.21
C PHE A 4 -24.41 13.46 -66.65
N ALA A 5 -24.33 12.63 -65.58
CA ALA A 5 -24.82 11.24 -65.47
C ALA A 5 -23.92 10.15 -66.09
N ARG A 6 -23.68 8.97 -65.51
CA ARG A 6 -24.28 8.19 -64.41
C ARG A 6 -23.27 7.07 -64.08
N LEU A 7 -23.02 6.81 -62.80
CA LEU A 7 -23.34 5.57 -62.08
C LEU A 7 -22.78 4.23 -62.59
N ALA A 8 -22.26 3.48 -61.60
CA ALA A 8 -22.08 2.03 -61.51
C ALA A 8 -20.80 1.45 -62.11
N LEU A 9 -19.88 1.02 -61.24
CA LEU A 9 -19.69 -0.42 -60.99
C LEU A 9 -18.87 -0.66 -59.71
N LEU A 10 -19.40 -1.54 -58.87
CA LEU A 10 -18.81 -2.09 -57.66
C LEU A 10 -17.60 -2.99 -57.97
N THR A 11 -16.87 -3.34 -56.89
CA THR A 11 -15.88 -4.45 -56.73
C THR A 11 -14.45 -4.05 -57.13
N VAL A 12 -13.36 -4.21 -56.35
CA VAL A 12 -12.89 -5.33 -55.52
C VAL A 12 -11.78 -4.83 -54.55
N ILE A 13 -11.93 -5.05 -53.23
CA ILE A 13 -10.94 -5.61 -52.24
C ILE A 13 -9.50 -5.04 -52.30
N ALA A 14 -8.88 -4.47 -51.24
CA ALA A 14 -8.20 -5.25 -50.19
C ALA A 14 -7.41 -4.33 -49.22
N PHE A 15 -7.51 -4.60 -47.92
CA PHE A 15 -6.46 -4.40 -46.89
C PHE A 15 -5.84 -3.01 -46.67
N ALA A 16 -6.47 -2.24 -45.79
CA ALA A 16 -5.72 -1.50 -44.77
C ALA A 16 -6.53 -1.56 -43.47
N VAL A 17 -6.56 -2.76 -42.87
CA VAL A 17 -7.04 -2.94 -41.50
C VAL A 17 -6.05 -2.20 -40.62
N SER A 18 -6.37 -0.95 -40.27
CA SER A 18 -5.66 -0.20 -39.25
C SER A 18 -5.66 -1.03 -37.97
N TRP A 19 -4.54 -1.71 -37.71
CA TRP A 19 -4.19 -2.20 -36.41
C TRP A 19 -3.93 -0.99 -35.52
N THR A 20 -5.00 -0.36 -35.02
CA THR A 20 -4.88 0.29 -33.72
C THR A 20 -4.60 -0.83 -32.75
N ALA A 21 -3.33 -0.98 -32.38
CA ALA A 21 -2.94 -1.76 -31.23
C ALA A 21 -3.70 -1.15 -30.05
N THR A 22 -4.82 -1.75 -29.72
CA THR A 22 -5.52 -1.52 -28.46
C THR A 22 -4.52 -1.95 -27.41
N LEU A 23 -3.78 -0.99 -26.84
CA LEU A 23 -3.09 -1.20 -25.58
C LEU A 23 -4.18 -1.67 -24.64
N ALA A 24 -4.16 -2.97 -24.35
CA ALA A 24 -4.93 -3.55 -23.27
C ALA A 24 -4.48 -2.81 -22.01
N LYS A 25 -5.19 -1.74 -21.68
CA LYS A 25 -5.13 -1.10 -20.37
C LYS A 25 -5.49 -2.22 -19.42
N LYS A 26 -4.47 -2.75 -18.73
CA LYS A 26 -4.66 -3.71 -17.65
C LYS A 26 -5.62 -3.03 -16.69
N GLU A 27 -6.87 -3.45 -16.76
CA GLU A 27 -7.90 -3.08 -15.81
C GLU A 27 -7.39 -3.63 -14.49
N SER A 28 -6.88 -2.73 -13.65
CA SER A 28 -6.52 -3.05 -12.27
C SER A 28 -7.82 -3.44 -11.59
N GLY A 29 -8.10 -4.74 -11.59
CA GLY A 29 -9.15 -5.31 -10.78
C GLY A 29 -9.03 -4.76 -9.36
N THR A 30 -10.16 -4.35 -8.82
CA THR A 30 -10.41 -3.86 -7.47
C THR A 30 -10.09 -4.95 -6.45
N THR A 31 -8.81 -5.21 -6.25
CA THR A 31 -8.31 -5.84 -5.04
C THR A 31 -7.42 -4.80 -4.38
N CYS A 32 -7.97 -4.12 -3.36
CA CYS A 32 -7.18 -3.32 -2.44
C CYS A 32 -6.31 -4.29 -1.63
N GLU A 33 -5.30 -4.88 -2.25
CA GLU A 33 -4.34 -5.72 -1.56
C GLU A 33 -3.30 -4.80 -0.92
N PRO A 34 -3.09 -4.91 0.40
CA PRO A 34 -2.14 -4.06 1.09
C PRO A 34 -0.75 -4.33 0.52
N ASP A 35 -0.10 -3.28 0.02
CA ASP A 35 1.31 -3.33 -0.29
C ASP A 35 2.08 -3.49 1.02
N LEU A 36 2.67 -4.67 1.22
CA LEU A 36 3.50 -4.99 2.39
C LEU A 36 4.78 -4.15 2.45
N SER A 37 5.10 -3.42 1.37
CA SER A 37 6.34 -2.68 1.15
C SER A 37 6.15 -1.20 0.89
N SER A 38 5.10 -0.59 1.46
CA SER A 38 4.97 0.87 1.34
C SER A 38 6.17 1.60 1.96
N SER A 39 6.99 2.17 1.10
CA SER A 39 8.21 2.88 1.46
C SER A 39 7.87 4.27 2.00
N GLU A 40 8.58 4.72 3.03
CA GLU A 40 8.54 6.11 3.52
C GLU A 40 7.18 6.57 4.06
N ILE A 41 6.23 5.67 4.39
CA ILE A 41 5.00 6.07 5.12
C ILE A 41 5.38 6.74 6.44
N GLY A 42 6.40 6.21 7.12
CA GLY A 42 6.87 6.71 8.40
C GLY A 42 7.21 8.20 8.39
N ASP A 43 7.83 8.70 7.32
CA ASP A 43 8.27 10.10 7.24
C ASP A 43 7.16 11.05 6.77
N ARG A 44 6.11 10.50 6.15
CA ARG A 44 4.97 11.25 5.60
C ARG A 44 3.75 11.26 6.52
N ALA A 45 3.78 10.49 7.60
CA ALA A 45 2.72 10.45 8.59
C ALA A 45 2.70 11.75 9.40
N LEU A 46 1.50 12.17 9.80
CA LEU A 46 1.32 13.32 10.70
C LEU A 46 2.05 13.12 12.03
N CYS A 47 2.13 11.87 12.48
CA CYS A 47 2.99 11.42 13.57
C CYS A 47 4.11 10.56 12.97
N PRO A 48 5.28 11.14 12.68
CA PRO A 48 6.34 10.43 11.99
C PRO A 48 6.92 9.32 12.87
N TYR A 49 7.34 8.23 12.23
CA TYR A 49 7.84 7.07 12.93
C TYR A 49 8.94 6.34 12.18
N THR A 50 9.79 5.65 12.92
CA THR A 50 10.84 4.79 12.39
C THR A 50 10.44 3.33 12.55
N ARG A 51 10.45 2.55 11.47
CA ARG A 51 10.23 1.09 11.53
C ARG A 51 11.52 0.37 11.88
N THR A 52 11.46 -0.53 12.86
CA THR A 52 12.56 -1.42 13.26
C THR A 52 12.09 -2.87 13.30
N LEU A 53 13.04 -3.81 13.36
CA LEU A 53 12.78 -5.24 13.45
C LEU A 53 13.35 -5.76 14.78
N ASP A 54 12.46 -6.23 15.65
CA ASP A 54 12.84 -7.00 16.83
C ASP A 54 13.17 -8.43 16.41
N ARG A 55 14.43 -8.84 16.60
CA ARG A 55 14.96 -10.13 16.16
C ARG A 55 15.30 -11.01 17.35
N ASP A 56 14.65 -12.15 17.42
CA ASP A 56 14.86 -13.17 18.45
C ASP A 56 14.87 -14.55 17.77
N PRO A 57 16.04 -15.19 17.60
CA PRO A 57 16.14 -16.47 16.89
C PRO A 57 15.48 -17.64 17.64
N ASP A 58 15.21 -17.50 18.94
CA ASP A 58 14.59 -18.53 19.77
C ASP A 58 13.06 -18.44 19.80
N ARG A 59 12.50 -17.45 19.09
CA ARG A 59 11.07 -17.11 19.05
C ARG A 59 10.49 -17.35 17.67
N PHE A 60 9.21 -17.75 17.62
CA PHE A 60 8.40 -17.74 16.41
C PHE A 60 7.27 -16.71 16.56
N PRO A 61 7.15 -15.73 15.63
CA PRO A 61 8.08 -15.45 14.53
C PRO A 61 9.44 -14.89 15.04
N PRO A 62 10.54 -15.14 14.30
CA PRO A 62 11.89 -14.71 14.71
C PRO A 62 12.14 -13.22 14.49
N GLU A 63 11.37 -12.60 13.60
CA GLU A 63 11.38 -11.16 13.37
C GLU A 63 9.97 -10.61 13.59
N ILE A 64 9.88 -9.55 14.38
CA ILE A 64 8.65 -8.79 14.59
C ILE A 64 8.91 -7.35 14.22
N ALA A 65 8.14 -6.83 13.27
CA ALA A 65 8.19 -5.42 12.94
C ALA A 65 7.55 -4.58 14.05
N THR A 66 8.26 -3.55 14.49
CA THR A 66 7.77 -2.56 15.45
C THR A 66 8.06 -1.16 14.92
N VAL A 67 7.27 -0.18 15.31
CA VAL A 67 7.51 1.22 14.98
C VAL A 67 7.85 2.00 16.24
N HIS A 68 8.66 3.04 16.10
CA HIS A 68 8.94 3.99 17.17
C HIS A 68 8.51 5.37 16.71
N CYS A 69 7.64 6.04 17.46
CA CYS A 69 7.23 7.40 17.10
C CYS A 69 8.37 8.38 17.38
N ASN A 70 8.70 9.20 16.39
CA ASN A 70 9.81 10.15 16.51
C ASN A 70 9.43 11.36 17.40
N CYS A 71 8.12 11.61 17.61
CA CYS A 71 7.60 12.81 18.27
C CYS A 71 6.46 12.51 19.26
N VAL A 72 6.63 11.56 20.18
CA VAL A 72 5.60 11.22 21.19
C VAL A 72 5.19 12.45 22.00
N GLU A 73 3.91 12.58 22.32
CA GLU A 73 3.29 13.71 23.03
C GLU A 73 3.41 15.08 22.34
N SER A 74 3.97 15.15 21.13
CA SER A 74 4.06 16.39 20.36
C SER A 74 2.72 16.71 19.72
N LEU A 75 2.40 18.01 19.61
CA LEU A 75 1.21 18.46 18.89
C LEU A 75 1.30 18.06 17.42
N CYS A 76 0.23 17.47 16.92
CA CYS A 76 0.13 16.96 15.56
C CYS A 76 -0.92 17.69 14.72
N GLY A 77 -1.40 18.85 15.18
CA GLY A 77 -2.29 19.72 14.40
C GLY A 77 -2.38 21.13 14.98
N ASP A 78 -2.88 22.06 14.17
CA ASP A 78 -3.02 23.47 14.54
C ASP A 78 -4.35 23.78 15.24
N VAL A 79 -5.26 22.81 15.29
CA VAL A 79 -6.61 22.95 15.81
C VAL A 79 -6.83 21.92 16.92
N GLY A 80 -6.81 22.36 18.17
CA GLY A 80 -7.02 21.51 19.36
C GLY A 80 -5.72 20.91 19.92
N ASP A 81 -5.85 20.20 21.04
CA ASP A 81 -4.72 19.53 21.72
C ASP A 81 -4.67 18.05 21.28
N PHE A 82 -4.33 17.82 20.02
CA PHE A 82 -4.09 16.48 19.50
C PHE A 82 -2.60 16.17 19.56
N ARG A 83 -2.24 15.00 20.10
CA ARG A 83 -0.87 14.57 20.31
C ARG A 83 -0.58 13.24 19.65
N CYS A 84 0.69 13.03 19.34
CA CYS A 84 1.16 11.76 18.82
C CYS A 84 1.30 10.71 19.93
N HIS A 85 0.65 9.57 19.74
CA HIS A 85 0.72 8.42 20.65
C HIS A 85 1.09 7.13 19.94
N GLU A 86 1.77 6.25 20.66
CA GLU A 86 2.07 4.89 20.25
C GLU A 86 0.84 3.99 20.42
N VAL A 87 0.46 3.30 19.35
CA VAL A 87 -0.53 2.22 19.40
C VAL A 87 0.20 0.92 19.66
N LYS A 88 -0.12 0.28 20.78
CA LYS A 88 0.53 -0.96 21.22
C LYS A 88 -0.43 -2.12 21.14
N GLU A 89 0.05 -3.24 20.60
CA GLU A 89 -0.68 -4.49 20.51
C GLU A 89 0.12 -5.63 21.13
N LYS A 90 -0.60 -6.65 21.61
CA LYS A 90 0.00 -7.87 22.13
C LYS A 90 0.01 -8.93 21.05
N LEU A 91 1.20 -9.26 20.56
CA LEU A 91 1.42 -10.35 19.62
C LEU A 91 1.71 -11.63 20.39
N LEU A 92 0.97 -12.70 20.06
CA LEU A 92 1.25 -14.03 20.59
C LEU A 92 2.49 -14.60 19.90
N VAL A 93 3.42 -15.10 20.71
CA VAL A 93 4.68 -15.68 20.25
C VAL A 93 4.87 -17.06 20.87
N ASN A 94 5.59 -17.91 20.17
CA ASN A 94 5.99 -19.22 20.67
C ASN A 94 7.51 -19.26 20.85
N TYR A 95 7.97 -19.89 21.94
CA TYR A 95 9.37 -20.21 22.19
C TYR A 95 9.55 -21.74 22.12
N PRO A 96 9.92 -22.31 20.94
CA PRO A 96 9.90 -23.75 20.72
C PRO A 96 10.82 -24.52 21.67
N ALA A 97 12.04 -24.00 21.88
CA ALA A 97 13.03 -24.62 22.77
C ALA A 97 12.54 -24.69 24.22
N GLN A 98 11.74 -23.71 24.65
CA GLN A 98 11.20 -23.61 26.00
C GLN A 98 9.80 -24.22 26.12
N ARG A 99 9.21 -24.67 25.00
CA ARG A 99 7.83 -25.18 24.88
C ARG A 99 6.81 -24.24 25.55
N ARG A 100 6.98 -22.94 25.34
CA ARG A 100 6.18 -21.91 25.99
C ARG A 100 5.55 -20.95 24.98
N ASN A 101 4.31 -20.55 25.24
CA ASN A 101 3.68 -19.41 24.59
C ASN A 101 3.79 -18.17 25.48
N SER A 102 3.99 -17.01 24.85
CA SER A 102 4.05 -15.72 25.53
C SER A 102 3.32 -14.66 24.70
N SER A 103 3.13 -13.48 25.29
CA SER A 103 2.70 -12.28 24.57
C SER A 103 3.83 -11.26 24.61
N VAL A 104 4.16 -10.66 23.46
CA VAL A 104 5.09 -9.53 23.35
C VAL A 104 4.27 -8.30 23.01
N GLU A 105 4.52 -7.20 23.72
CA GLU A 105 3.93 -5.91 23.41
C GLU A 105 4.75 -5.23 22.30
N VAL A 106 4.08 -4.78 21.25
CA VAL A 106 4.69 -4.25 20.04
C VAL A 106 3.95 -2.98 19.65
N THR A 107 4.71 -1.95 19.33
CA THR A 107 4.13 -0.72 18.80
C THR A 107 3.86 -0.92 17.30
N THR A 108 2.59 -0.86 16.91
CA THR A 108 2.15 -1.13 15.53
C THR A 108 1.96 0.14 14.72
N ALA A 109 1.66 1.25 15.37
CA ALA A 109 1.43 2.53 14.70
C ALA A 109 1.71 3.74 15.61
N CYS A 110 1.82 4.90 14.97
CA CYS A 110 1.84 6.21 15.60
C CYS A 110 0.64 7.00 15.09
N ILE A 111 -0.22 7.46 16.00
CA ILE A 111 -1.47 8.15 15.64
C ILE A 111 -1.58 9.50 16.34
N CYS A 112 -2.28 10.43 15.69
CA CYS A 112 -2.62 11.74 16.23
C CYS A 112 -4.02 11.66 16.86
N VAL A 113 -4.12 11.77 18.18
CA VAL A 113 -5.40 11.70 18.92
C VAL A 113 -5.42 12.68 20.09
N ALA A 114 -6.62 12.99 20.60
CA ALA A 114 -6.85 13.89 21.73
C ALA A 114 -7.02 13.12 23.04
#